data_AF-A0A954JDG1-F1
#
_entry.id   AF-A0A954JDG1-F1
#
_cell.length_a   1.000
_cell.length_b   1.000
_cell.length_c   1.000
_cell.angle_alpha   90.00
_cell.angle_beta   90.00
_cell.angle_gamma   90.00
#
_symmetry.space_group_name_H-M   'P 1'
#
loop_
_entity.id
_entity.type
_entity.pdbx_description
1 polymer ?
#
loop_
_entity_poly.entity_id
_entity_poly.type
_entity_poly.pdbx_seq_one_letter_code
_entity_poly.pdbx_strand_id
1 'polypeptide(L)'
;METNHLIQSWLKGRASTNSEGQLEFKAPQQDGLAARFRRAYRWISGQSLFPGTLDMQWDVRQRITHNGHVIGLAERESLSSFVLFPLLTLMTSRRMVFVGAPGHGKTSMATLMGLLAGHSLSEIHRAVQHGHPQLTVSDLLGNPLPSDLVKAESMKEIQV
;
A
#
# COMPACT_ATOMS: atom_id res chain seq x y z
N MET A 1 -0.27 -17.56 43.84
CA MET A 1 -0.02 -16.58 42.76
C MET A 1 -1.38 -15.94 42.49
N GLU A 2 -1.57 -14.72 42.96
CA GLU A 2 -2.88 -14.02 43.01
C GLU A 2 -3.55 -13.96 41.62
N THR A 3 -4.78 -14.48 41.49
CA THR A 3 -5.55 -14.55 40.23
C THR A 3 -5.64 -13.21 39.51
N ASN A 4 -5.70 -12.11 40.27
CA ASN A 4 -5.72 -10.75 39.73
C ASN A 4 -4.44 -10.38 38.98
N HIS A 5 -3.28 -10.85 39.44
CA HIS A 5 -2.00 -10.60 38.77
C HIS A 5 -1.91 -11.37 37.44
N LEU A 6 -2.50 -12.56 37.37
CA LEU A 6 -2.56 -13.38 36.17
C LEU A 6 -3.48 -12.73 35.11
N ILE A 7 -4.67 -12.28 35.53
CA ILE A 7 -5.61 -11.54 34.68
C ILE A 7 -4.98 -10.24 34.17
N GLN A 8 -4.32 -9.46 35.03
CA GLN A 8 -3.60 -8.25 34.61
C GLN A 8 -2.48 -8.52 33.61
N SER A 9 -1.78 -9.65 33.74
CA SER A 9 -0.73 -10.02 32.79
C SER A 9 -1.27 -10.28 31.38
N TRP A 10 -2.51 -10.77 31.27
CA TRP A 10 -3.20 -11.04 30.01
C TRP A 10 -3.78 -9.78 29.36
N LEU A 11 -4.03 -8.74 30.16
CA LEU A 11 -4.62 -7.50 29.68
C LEU A 11 -3.59 -6.48 29.16
N LYS A 12 -2.29 -6.81 29.10
CA LYS A 12 -1.25 -5.90 28.57
C LYS A 12 -1.61 -5.37 27.16
N GLY A 13 -2.08 -4.13 27.09
CA GLY A 13 -2.52 -3.49 25.85
C GLY A 13 -3.64 -2.48 26.06
N ARG A 14 -4.80 -2.71 25.42
CA ARG A 14 -5.94 -1.78 25.43
C ARG A 14 -6.90 -1.97 26.60
N ALA A 15 -6.67 -2.95 27.48
CA ALA A 15 -7.53 -3.21 28.61
C ALA A 15 -6.69 -3.21 29.90
N SER A 16 -7.27 -2.77 31.00
CA SER A 16 -6.68 -2.89 32.33
C SER A 16 -7.78 -3.19 33.32
N THR A 17 -7.46 -3.78 34.45
CA THR A 17 -8.40 -3.85 35.57
C THR A 17 -8.14 -2.70 36.53
N ASN A 18 -9.18 -1.99 36.93
CA ASN A 18 -9.08 -1.02 38.02
C ASN A 18 -8.95 -1.75 39.38
N SER A 19 -8.76 -1.00 40.46
CA SER A 19 -8.61 -1.54 41.82
C SER A 19 -9.85 -2.31 42.32
N GLU A 20 -10.99 -2.17 41.66
CA GLU A 20 -12.26 -2.85 41.96
C GLU A 20 -12.50 -4.07 41.06
N GLY A 21 -11.54 -4.42 40.18
CA GLY A 21 -11.63 -5.56 39.28
C GLY A 21 -12.51 -5.34 38.05
N GLN A 22 -12.97 -4.12 37.79
CA GLN A 22 -13.68 -3.80 36.56
C GLN A 22 -12.70 -3.60 35.40
N LEU A 23 -13.11 -4.08 34.21
CA LEU A 23 -12.34 -3.94 32.97
C LEU A 23 -12.50 -2.53 32.40
N GLU A 24 -11.41 -1.78 32.42
CA GLU A 24 -11.30 -0.48 31.76
C GLU A 24 -10.61 -0.65 30.41
N PHE A 25 -11.27 -0.17 29.34
CA PHE A 25 -10.65 -0.08 28.03
C PHE A 25 -10.00 1.29 27.88
N LYS A 26 -8.71 1.31 27.59
CA LYS A 26 -8.02 2.55 27.23
C LYS A 26 -8.62 3.05 25.92
N ALA A 27 -9.09 4.30 25.93
CA ALA A 27 -9.62 4.96 24.73
C ALA A 27 -8.62 4.77 23.57
N PRO A 28 -9.09 4.57 22.32
CA PRO A 28 -8.21 4.42 21.18
C PRO A 28 -7.24 5.58 21.18
N GLN A 29 -5.94 5.28 21.35
CA GLN A 29 -4.91 6.29 21.26
C GLN A 29 -5.08 6.91 19.87
N GLN A 30 -5.44 8.20 19.85
CA GLN A 30 -5.59 8.99 18.63
C GLN A 30 -4.18 9.21 18.07
N ASP A 31 -3.58 8.11 17.60
CA ASP A 31 -2.35 8.11 16.85
C ASP A 31 -2.59 9.04 15.65
N GLY A 32 -1.73 10.06 15.53
CA GLY A 32 -1.75 10.98 14.40
C GLY A 32 -1.73 10.20 13.09
N LEU A 33 -2.16 10.84 12.00
CA LEU A 33 -2.31 10.20 10.69
C LEU A 33 -1.10 9.31 10.30
N ALA A 34 0.12 9.81 10.52
CA ALA A 34 1.36 9.09 10.26
C ALA A 34 1.47 7.75 11.03
N ALA A 35 1.06 7.70 12.30
CA ALA A 35 1.12 6.48 13.09
C ALA A 35 0.07 5.45 12.63
N ARG A 36 -1.11 5.90 12.19
CA ARG A 36 -2.11 5.01 11.54
C ARG A 36 -1.56 4.40 10.25
N PHE A 37 -0.91 5.20 9.42
CA PHE A 37 -0.33 4.73 8.16
C PHE A 37 0.88 3.82 8.37
N ARG A 38 1.73 4.06 9.38
CA ARG A 38 2.78 3.11 9.78
C ARG A 38 2.21 1.78 10.25
N ARG A 39 1.10 1.81 11.00
CA ARG A 39 0.39 0.60 11.42
C ARG A 39 -0.20 -0.15 10.22
N ALA A 40 -0.82 0.57 9.29
CA ALA A 40 -1.31 0.00 8.04
C ALA A 40 -0.17 -0.64 7.24
N TYR A 41 0.95 0.05 7.04
CA TYR A 41 2.13 -0.48 6.36
C TYR A 41 2.58 -1.82 6.97
N ARG A 42 2.78 -1.86 8.30
CA ARG A 42 3.21 -3.07 9.01
C ARG A 42 2.21 -4.21 8.89
N TRP A 43 0.92 -3.91 8.92
CA TRP A 43 -0.12 -4.91 8.73
C TRP A 43 -0.11 -5.46 7.30
N ILE A 44 0.03 -4.60 6.28
CA ILE A 44 0.09 -5.03 4.89
C ILE A 44 1.31 -5.90 4.65
N SER A 45 2.51 -5.42 5.01
CA SER A 45 3.77 -6.11 4.75
C SER A 45 3.94 -7.39 5.57
N GLY A 46 3.34 -7.45 6.75
CA GLY A 46 3.48 -8.57 7.68
C GLY A 46 2.36 -9.61 7.62
N GLN A 47 1.14 -9.23 7.20
CA GLN A 47 -0.04 -10.10 7.32
C GLN A 47 -0.88 -10.22 6.05
N SER A 48 -0.89 -9.21 5.16
CA SER A 48 -1.81 -9.21 4.02
C SER A 48 -1.15 -9.50 2.68
N LEU A 49 0.04 -8.96 2.43
CA LEU A 49 0.70 -9.04 1.14
C LEU A 49 2.19 -9.18 1.36
N PHE A 50 2.76 -10.30 0.91
CA PHE A 50 4.20 -10.52 0.98
C PHE A 50 4.85 -9.67 -0.12
N PRO A 51 5.59 -8.59 0.21
CA PRO A 51 6.07 -7.64 -0.80
C PRO A 51 7.18 -8.22 -1.69
N GLY A 52 7.70 -9.40 -1.37
CA GLY A 52 8.79 -10.06 -2.09
C GLY A 52 10.15 -9.42 -1.79
N THR A 53 10.29 -8.12 -2.02
CA THR A 53 11.53 -7.35 -1.84
C THR A 53 11.33 -6.09 -0.99
N LEU A 54 12.30 -5.83 -0.13
CA LEU A 54 12.48 -4.55 0.58
C LEU A 54 13.55 -3.76 -0.18
N ASP A 55 13.09 -3.04 -1.19
CA ASP A 55 13.90 -2.35 -2.20
C ASP A 55 14.38 -0.96 -1.74
N MET A 56 13.72 -0.37 -0.75
CA MET A 56 14.15 0.90 -0.16
C MET A 56 14.96 0.63 1.10
N GLN A 57 16.27 0.68 0.95
CA GLN A 57 17.23 0.51 2.05
C GLN A 57 17.93 1.84 2.30
N TRP A 58 18.07 2.20 3.58
CA TRP A 58 18.80 3.39 4.01
C TRP A 58 20.03 3.00 4.83
N ASP A 59 21.11 3.76 4.67
CA ASP A 59 22.33 3.69 5.47
C ASP A 59 22.85 2.26 5.70
N VAL A 60 23.56 1.71 4.69
CA VAL A 60 24.27 0.43 4.85
C VAL A 60 25.50 0.66 5.74
N ARG A 61 25.38 0.39 7.04
CA ARG A 61 26.49 0.58 8.00
C ARG A 61 27.66 -0.34 7.75
N GLN A 62 27.33 -1.60 7.47
CA GLN A 62 28.29 -2.68 7.58
C GLN A 62 28.11 -3.66 6.43
N ARG A 63 29.17 -3.79 5.65
CA ARG A 63 29.30 -4.78 4.59
C ARG A 63 30.07 -5.95 5.16
N ILE A 64 29.39 -7.07 5.37
CA ILE A 64 30.00 -8.33 5.80
C ILE A 64 30.28 -9.15 4.55
N THR A 65 31.55 -9.47 4.32
CA THR A 65 31.91 -10.41 3.25
C THR A 65 31.86 -11.83 3.79
N HIS A 66 31.02 -12.67 3.23
CA HIS A 66 30.94 -14.10 3.54
C HIS A 66 30.92 -14.92 2.25
N ASN A 67 31.85 -15.86 2.10
CA ASN A 67 32.00 -16.71 0.91
C ASN A 67 32.04 -15.94 -0.42
N GLY A 68 32.71 -14.77 -0.45
CA GLY A 68 32.79 -13.91 -1.64
C GLY A 68 31.56 -13.04 -1.91
N HIS A 69 30.49 -13.19 -1.12
CA HIS A 69 29.31 -12.34 -1.19
C HIS A 69 29.39 -11.21 -0.16
N VAL A 70 29.10 -9.99 -0.60
CA VAL A 70 29.04 -8.81 0.28
C VAL A 70 27.60 -8.62 0.74
N ILE A 71 27.35 -8.82 2.02
CA ILE A 71 26.05 -8.64 2.67
C ILE A 71 26.04 -7.28 3.36
N GLY A 72 25.19 -6.37 2.92
CA GLY A 72 24.96 -5.08 3.60
C GLY A 72 23.93 -5.23 4.73
N LEU A 73 24.31 -4.90 5.96
CA LEU A 73 23.38 -4.73 7.07
C LEU A 73 22.90 -3.28 7.11
N ALA A 74 21.60 -3.06 6.94
CA ALA A 74 20.97 -1.74 7.03
C ALA A 74 20.83 -1.31 8.50
N GLU A 75 21.08 -0.03 8.80
CA GLU A 75 20.85 0.52 10.16
C GLU A 75 19.38 0.75 10.47
N ARG A 76 18.57 0.93 9.43
CA ARG A 76 17.16 1.31 9.53
C ARG A 76 16.28 0.24 8.89
N GLU A 77 15.01 0.27 9.25
CA GLU A 77 13.99 -0.60 8.66
C GLU A 77 13.95 -0.37 7.15
N SER A 78 14.27 -1.41 6.38
CA SER A 78 14.09 -1.41 4.93
C SER A 78 12.60 -1.48 4.61
N LEU A 79 12.17 -0.70 3.62
CA LEU A 79 10.78 -0.59 3.24
C LEU A 79 10.56 -1.14 1.82
N SER A 80 9.34 -1.58 1.55
CA SER A 80 8.90 -1.95 0.21
C SER A 80 8.20 -0.76 -0.44
N SER A 81 8.73 -0.31 -1.58
CA SER A 81 8.11 0.75 -2.39
C SER A 81 6.70 0.36 -2.84
N PHE A 82 6.51 -0.94 -3.11
CA PHE A 82 5.23 -1.52 -3.52
C PHE A 82 4.12 -1.36 -2.49
N VAL A 83 4.46 -1.28 -1.19
CA VAL A 83 3.50 -1.04 -0.11
C VAL A 83 3.48 0.43 0.32
N LEU A 84 4.64 1.07 0.38
CA LEU A 84 4.78 2.43 0.90
C LEU A 84 4.16 3.47 -0.03
N PHE A 85 4.45 3.42 -1.33
CA PHE A 85 3.97 4.44 -2.27
C PHE A 85 2.45 4.47 -2.43
N PRO A 86 1.73 3.32 -2.49
CA PRO A 86 0.27 3.36 -2.51
C PRO A 86 -0.33 3.98 -1.25
N LEU A 87 0.24 3.68 -0.09
CA LEU A 87 -0.17 4.28 1.18
C LEU A 87 0.06 5.80 1.20
N LEU A 88 1.23 6.27 0.77
CA LEU A 88 1.52 7.71 0.66
C LEU A 88 0.63 8.40 -0.39
N THR A 89 0.35 7.71 -1.49
CA THR A 89 -0.58 8.18 -2.53
C THR A 89 -1.98 8.38 -1.96
N LEU A 90 -2.45 7.42 -1.15
CA LEU A 90 -3.72 7.51 -0.45
C LEU A 90 -3.74 8.68 0.54
N MET A 91 -2.66 8.87 1.31
CA MET A 91 -2.53 10.01 2.24
C MET A 91 -2.57 11.37 1.54
N THR A 92 -2.03 11.46 0.33
CA THR A 92 -1.86 12.71 -0.41
C THR A 92 -2.91 12.91 -1.50
N SER A 93 -3.88 11.99 -1.60
CA SER A 93 -4.94 11.97 -2.61
C SER A 93 -4.41 12.12 -4.05
N ARG A 94 -3.27 11.48 -4.33
CA ARG A 94 -2.63 11.50 -5.65
C ARG A 94 -3.07 10.31 -6.50
N ARG A 95 -2.67 10.33 -7.77
CA ARG A 95 -2.88 9.22 -8.71
C ARG A 95 -1.60 8.40 -8.80
N MET A 96 -1.74 7.08 -8.83
CA MET A 96 -0.63 6.14 -8.98
C MET A 96 -1.02 5.07 -9.99
N VAL A 97 -0.06 4.65 -10.81
CA VAL A 97 -0.21 3.54 -11.75
C VAL A 97 0.79 2.46 -11.38
N PHE A 98 0.33 1.21 -11.30
CA PHE A 98 1.21 0.06 -11.10
C PHE A 98 1.64 -0.51 -12.46
N VAL A 99 2.95 -0.50 -12.73
CA VAL A 99 3.55 -1.08 -13.93
C VAL A 99 4.42 -2.26 -13.55
N GLY A 100 4.34 -3.37 -14.27
CA GLY A 100 5.18 -4.54 -14.03
C GLY A 100 4.61 -5.84 -14.60
N ALA A 101 5.37 -6.93 -14.50
CA ALA A 101 5.01 -8.25 -15.02
C ALA A 101 3.70 -8.81 -14.41
N PRO A 102 2.97 -9.70 -15.13
CA PRO A 102 1.80 -10.38 -14.59
C PRO A 102 2.15 -11.18 -13.32
N GLY A 103 1.18 -11.33 -12.41
CA GLY A 103 1.36 -12.10 -11.17
C GLY A 103 1.98 -11.37 -9.97
N HIS A 104 2.48 -10.13 -10.13
CA HIS A 104 3.12 -9.37 -9.04
C HIS A 104 2.16 -8.63 -8.08
N GLY A 105 0.93 -9.11 -7.91
CA GLY A 105 0.00 -8.56 -6.90
C GLY A 105 -0.53 -7.14 -7.16
N LYS A 106 -0.32 -6.55 -8.35
CA LYS A 106 -0.78 -5.19 -8.70
C LYS A 106 -2.26 -4.98 -8.44
N THR A 107 -3.10 -5.89 -8.95
CA THR A 107 -4.56 -5.83 -8.74
C THR A 107 -4.93 -5.98 -7.28
N SER A 108 -4.28 -6.90 -6.56
CA SER A 108 -4.51 -7.10 -5.12
C SER A 108 -4.19 -5.83 -4.31
N MET A 109 -3.08 -5.16 -4.62
CA MET A 109 -2.71 -3.90 -3.97
C MET A 109 -3.69 -2.77 -4.32
N ALA A 110 -4.08 -2.64 -5.60
CA ALA A 110 -5.08 -1.65 -6.02
C ALA A 110 -6.44 -1.85 -5.32
N THR A 111 -6.91 -3.11 -5.23
CA THR A 111 -8.12 -3.47 -4.49
C THR A 111 -8.00 -3.12 -3.01
N LEU A 112 -6.87 -3.46 -2.38
CA LEU A 112 -6.64 -3.13 -0.97
C LEU A 112 -6.66 -1.62 -0.72
N MET A 113 -6.04 -0.83 -1.60
CA MET A 113 -6.09 0.64 -1.49
C MET A 113 -7.50 1.19 -1.67
N GLY A 114 -8.29 0.63 -2.60
CA GLY A 114 -9.69 1.00 -2.77
C GLY A 114 -10.52 0.73 -1.51
N LEU A 115 -10.32 -0.44 -0.88
CA LEU A 115 -10.99 -0.79 0.38
C LEU A 115 -10.56 0.15 1.53
N LEU A 116 -9.27 0.45 1.64
CA LEU A 116 -8.77 1.41 2.65
C LEU A 116 -9.26 2.85 2.42
N ALA A 117 -9.55 3.22 1.16
CA ALA A 117 -10.16 4.49 0.81
C ALA A 117 -11.67 4.55 1.14
N GLY A 118 -12.28 3.42 1.51
CA GLY A 118 -13.70 3.33 1.87
C GLY A 118 -14.63 2.87 0.74
N HIS A 119 -14.09 2.44 -0.40
CA HIS A 119 -14.90 1.83 -1.45
C HIS A 119 -15.35 0.42 -1.07
N SER A 120 -16.51 0.02 -1.56
CA SER A 120 -17.00 -1.34 -1.45
C SER A 120 -16.33 -2.27 -2.47
N LEU A 121 -16.28 -3.57 -2.15
CA LEU A 121 -15.68 -4.56 -3.04
C LEU A 121 -16.39 -4.64 -4.40
N SER A 122 -17.71 -4.43 -4.44
CA SER A 122 -18.50 -4.43 -5.67
C SER A 122 -18.19 -3.24 -6.58
N GLU A 123 -17.93 -2.06 -6.01
CA GLU A 123 -17.47 -0.89 -6.76
C GLU A 123 -16.10 -1.12 -7.37
N ILE A 124 -15.18 -1.71 -6.60
CA ILE A 124 -13.84 -2.03 -7.07
C ILE A 124 -13.91 -3.04 -8.21
N HIS A 125 -14.64 -4.15 -8.04
CA HIS A 125 -14.79 -5.17 -9.09
C HIS A 125 -15.41 -4.60 -10.37
N ARG A 126 -16.39 -3.70 -10.26
CA ARG A 126 -16.97 -3.01 -11.42
C ARG A 126 -15.97 -2.10 -12.12
N ALA A 127 -15.03 -1.51 -11.38
CA ALA A 127 -13.99 -0.65 -11.94
C ALA A 127 -12.83 -1.44 -12.58
N VAL A 128 -12.63 -2.71 -12.24
CA VAL A 128 -11.60 -3.55 -12.86
C VAL A 128 -12.03 -3.96 -14.26
N GLN A 129 -11.39 -3.37 -15.27
CA GLN A 129 -11.54 -3.80 -16.66
C GLN A 129 -10.56 -4.93 -16.97
N HIS A 130 -11.08 -6.06 -17.45
CA HIS A 130 -10.29 -7.19 -17.95
C HIS A 130 -10.29 -7.15 -19.49
N GLY A 131 -9.15 -6.93 -20.14
CA GLY A 131 -9.08 -6.82 -21.60
C GLY A 131 -7.66 -6.80 -22.19
N HIS A 132 -7.56 -7.06 -23.51
CA HIS A 132 -6.30 -7.25 -24.26
C HIS A 132 -5.25 -6.14 -24.02
N PRO A 133 -3.96 -6.47 -23.81
CA PRO A 133 -2.90 -5.53 -23.42
C PRO A 133 -2.67 -4.35 -24.37
N GLN A 134 -2.98 -4.51 -25.66
CA GLN A 134 -2.77 -3.48 -26.67
C GLN A 134 -3.79 -2.33 -26.60
N LEU A 135 -4.98 -2.55 -26.02
CA LEU A 135 -5.99 -1.50 -25.83
C LEU A 135 -5.76 -0.69 -24.55
N THR A 136 -5.15 -1.29 -23.54
CA THR A 136 -5.15 -0.74 -22.18
C THR A 136 -4.23 0.46 -21.98
N VAL A 137 -3.11 0.56 -22.72
CA VAL A 137 -2.16 1.68 -22.56
C VAL A 137 -2.69 2.96 -23.25
N SER A 138 -3.29 2.83 -24.43
CA SER A 138 -3.89 3.95 -25.16
C SER A 138 -5.18 4.45 -24.48
N ASP A 139 -5.95 3.56 -23.86
CA ASP A 139 -7.10 3.97 -23.04
C ASP A 139 -6.65 4.67 -21.73
N LEU A 140 -5.48 4.32 -21.19
CA LEU A 140 -4.92 4.95 -19.98
C LEU A 140 -4.24 6.31 -20.24
N LEU A 141 -3.60 6.47 -21.40
CA LEU A 141 -2.84 7.67 -21.77
C LEU A 141 -3.61 8.60 -22.73
N GLY A 142 -4.76 8.15 -23.22
CA GLY A 142 -5.49 8.76 -24.33
C GLY A 142 -4.92 8.30 -25.68
N ASN A 143 -5.81 8.03 -26.64
CA ASN A 143 -5.39 7.91 -28.03
C ASN A 143 -4.79 9.26 -28.46
N PRO A 144 -3.60 9.30 -29.08
CA PRO A 144 -3.16 10.52 -29.73
C PRO A 144 -4.26 10.96 -30.70
N LEU A 145 -4.61 12.25 -30.67
CA LEU A 145 -5.57 12.82 -31.61
C LEU A 145 -5.19 12.34 -33.02
N PRO A 146 -6.15 11.80 -33.81
CA PRO A 146 -5.88 11.37 -35.17
C PRO A 146 -5.09 12.46 -35.90
N SER A 147 -4.07 12.07 -36.67
CA SER A 147 -3.21 13.01 -37.39
C SER A 147 -4.00 14.04 -38.20
N ASP A 148 -5.18 13.64 -38.64
CA ASP A 148 -6.08 14.42 -39.48
C ASP A 148 -6.78 15.51 -38.66
N LEU A 149 -7.07 15.26 -37.38
CA LEU A 149 -7.54 16.27 -36.42
C LEU A 149 -6.43 17.23 -35.97
N VAL A 150 -5.18 16.76 -35.89
CA VAL A 150 -4.03 17.59 -35.51
C VAL A 150 -3.56 18.49 -36.66
N LYS A 151 -3.81 18.08 -37.92
CA LYS A 151 -3.37 18.80 -39.13
C LYS A 151 -4.49 19.58 -39.84
N ALA A 152 -5.75 19.39 -39.47
CA ALA A 152 -6.87 20.08 -40.11
C ALA A 152 -6.84 21.58 -39.80
N GLU A 153 -6.79 22.40 -40.86
CA GLU A 153 -6.93 23.86 -40.75
C GLU A 153 -8.40 24.28 -40.85
N SER A 154 -9.28 23.38 -41.33
CA SER A 154 -10.72 23.63 -41.43
C SER A 154 -11.58 22.41 -41.10
N MET A 155 -12.79 22.66 -40.58
CA MET A 155 -13.76 21.62 -40.18
C MET A 155 -14.20 20.68 -41.32
N LYS A 156 -13.94 21.02 -42.58
CA LYS A 156 -14.27 20.18 -43.75
C LYS A 156 -13.23 19.10 -44.03
N GLU A 157 -12.04 19.19 -43.44
CA GLU A 157 -10.93 18.24 -43.63
C GLU A 157 -11.00 17.05 -42.64
N ILE A 158 -11.89 17.11 -41.65
CA ILE A 158 -12.08 16.05 -40.66
C ILE A 158 -13.03 14.99 -41.25
N GLN A 159 -12.50 13.81 -41.58
CA GLN A 159 -13.33 12.63 -41.87
C GLN A 159 -13.66 11.91 -40.55
N VAL A 160 -14.95 11.66 -40.33
CA VAL A 160 -15.49 10.95 -39.15
C VAL A 160 -15.50 9.44 -39.39
#